data_AF-A0A6S6S7F1-F1
#
_entry.id   AF-A0A6S6S7F1-F1
#
_cell.length_a   1.000
_cell.length_b   1.000
_cell.length_c   1.000
_cell.angle_alpha   90.00
_cell.angle_beta   90.00
_cell.angle_gamma   90.00
#
_symmetry.space_group_name_H-M   'P 1'
#
loop_
_entity.id
_entity.type
_entity.pdbx_description
1 polymer ?
#
loop_
_entity_poly.entity_id
_entity_poly.type
_entity_poly.pdbx_seq_one_letter_code
_entity_poly.pdbx_strand_id
1 'polypeptide(L)'
;MKKILAALSLIALLFTACKETETPVTVDLSENTATEVTTINSHSHMMVTVSNTTDNEATIQWEHSVTTPVTGWIYTINGSTMASGTLTIPANGSVDVTLMVMPDGVAGAAAGMLKFYDAKDQALSMQTFSYTVTTVTQYFELINITPTSQSIRPNDPDTDYKMKIYNPSNADINVNWTSTMGTTNPSSWVVDICDPFQCFPPGVLDGSFPVPAGDSVDFKFTFKHGTTSGNGTATANFFIATDSLNSLTSQMVDHTVQ
;
A
#
# COMPACT_ATOMS: atom_id res chain seq x y z
N MET A 1 -14.43 45.66 74.93
CA MET A 1 -13.20 44.90 74.62
C MET A 1 -13.64 43.47 74.27
N LYS A 2 -13.80 43.12 72.98
CA LYS A 2 -12.81 42.59 72.02
C LYS A 2 -12.36 41.12 72.31
N LYS A 3 -12.59 40.26 71.29
CA LYS A 3 -12.00 38.95 70.91
C LYS A 3 -12.81 37.71 71.36
N ILE A 4 -13.60 37.05 70.51
CA ILE A 4 -13.30 36.22 69.30
C ILE A 4 -12.43 35.01 69.64
N LEU A 5 -13.00 33.79 69.57
CA LEU A 5 -12.35 32.48 69.29
C LEU A 5 -13.38 31.36 69.57
N ALA A 6 -13.62 30.34 68.77
CA ALA A 6 -13.44 30.06 67.36
C ALA A 6 -14.37 28.85 67.11
N ALA A 7 -15.45 29.05 66.34
CA ALA A 7 -16.23 27.95 65.82
C ALA A 7 -15.41 27.36 64.65
N LEU A 8 -14.70 26.26 64.91
CA LEU A 8 -14.04 25.49 63.86
C LEU A 8 -15.15 24.79 63.06
N SER A 9 -15.64 25.48 62.04
CA SER A 9 -16.46 24.92 60.99
C SER A 9 -15.63 23.86 60.27
N LEU A 10 -15.86 22.59 60.60
CA LEU A 10 -15.43 21.46 59.81
C LEU A 10 -16.30 21.42 58.54
N ILE A 11 -16.06 22.38 57.65
CA ILE A 11 -16.45 22.28 56.25
C ILE A 11 -15.49 21.24 55.68
N ALA A 12 -15.86 19.98 55.81
CA ALA A 12 -15.29 18.93 54.99
C ALA A 12 -15.57 19.35 53.55
N LEU A 13 -14.54 19.87 52.88
CA LEU A 13 -14.52 19.97 51.43
C LEU A 13 -14.72 18.55 50.90
N LEU A 14 -15.96 18.23 50.57
CA LEU A 14 -16.29 17.20 49.61
C LEU A 14 -15.72 17.65 48.27
N PHE A 15 -14.41 17.47 48.11
CA PHE A 15 -13.84 17.22 46.80
C PHE A 15 -14.42 15.87 46.35
N THR A 16 -15.66 15.87 45.89
CA THR A 16 -16.09 14.88 44.90
C THR A 16 -15.13 15.08 43.75
N ALA A 17 -14.06 14.28 43.72
CA ALA A 17 -13.27 14.09 42.54
C ALA A 17 -14.28 13.75 41.44
N CYS A 18 -14.46 14.65 40.49
CA CYS A 18 -15.03 14.30 39.19
C CYS A 18 -14.10 13.21 38.67
N LYS A 19 -14.46 11.94 38.86
CA LYS A 19 -13.92 10.87 38.03
C LYS A 19 -14.26 11.32 36.63
N GLU A 20 -13.25 11.62 35.84
CA GLU A 20 -13.44 11.73 34.39
C GLU A 20 -14.13 10.44 33.98
N THR A 21 -15.35 10.57 33.47
CA THR A 21 -16.09 9.44 32.94
C THR A 21 -15.25 8.90 31.80
N GLU A 22 -14.61 7.75 32.01
CA GLU A 22 -13.83 7.09 30.96
C GLU A 22 -14.71 7.02 29.72
N THR A 23 -14.21 7.54 28.60
CA THR A 23 -14.90 7.44 27.31
C THR A 23 -14.96 5.95 26.95
N PRO A 24 -16.15 5.34 26.92
CA PRO A 24 -16.30 3.89 26.88
C PRO A 24 -15.92 3.27 25.53
N VAL A 25 -15.91 4.10 24.49
CA VAL A 25 -15.57 3.71 23.12
C VAL A 25 -14.52 4.67 22.58
N THR A 26 -13.40 4.13 22.12
CA THR A 26 -12.36 4.88 21.43
C THR A 26 -12.32 4.45 19.96
N VAL A 27 -12.06 5.40 19.07
CA VAL A 27 -11.95 5.16 17.63
C VAL A 27 -10.58 5.65 17.20
N ASP A 28 -9.74 4.73 16.77
CA ASP A 28 -8.41 5.05 16.28
C ASP A 28 -8.32 4.63 14.81
N LEU A 29 -7.84 5.54 13.97
CA LEU A 29 -7.54 5.25 12.57
C LEU A 29 -6.12 4.70 12.49
N SER A 30 -5.91 3.67 11.66
CA SER A 30 -4.53 3.25 11.34
C SER A 30 -3.80 4.36 10.59
N GLU A 31 -4.52 5.08 9.73
CA GLU A 31 -4.07 6.23 8.94
C GLU A 31 -5.24 7.17 8.64
N ASN A 32 -5.00 8.48 8.56
CA ASN A 32 -6.04 9.48 8.30
C ASN A 32 -5.99 10.02 6.86
N THR A 33 -4.94 9.64 6.13
CA THR A 33 -4.61 10.14 4.80
C THR A 33 -4.08 8.98 3.96
N ALA A 34 -4.66 8.74 2.79
CA ALA A 34 -4.10 7.80 1.81
C ALA A 34 -3.84 8.53 0.48
N THR A 35 -2.65 8.31 -0.09
CA THR A 35 -2.28 8.82 -1.42
C THR A 35 -1.83 7.66 -2.27
N GLU A 36 -2.53 7.45 -3.39
CA GLU A 36 -2.28 6.30 -4.27
C GLU A 36 -2.14 6.73 -5.73
N VAL A 37 -1.31 5.97 -6.45
CA VAL A 37 -1.28 5.94 -7.91
C VAL A 37 -2.01 4.69 -8.34
N THR A 38 -2.93 4.82 -9.29
CA THR A 38 -3.84 3.74 -9.68
C THR A 38 -4.04 3.68 -11.19
N THR A 39 -4.27 2.49 -11.74
CA THR A 39 -4.92 2.36 -13.06
C THR A 39 -6.44 2.36 -12.90
N ILE A 40 -7.19 2.14 -13.99
CA ILE A 40 -8.66 2.19 -14.00
C ILE A 40 -9.32 1.22 -12.99
N ASN A 41 -8.63 0.14 -12.59
CA ASN A 41 -9.25 -0.97 -11.86
C ASN A 41 -8.73 -1.20 -10.42
N SER A 42 -7.89 -0.33 -9.85
CA SER A 42 -7.38 -0.55 -8.49
C SER A 42 -8.21 0.17 -7.43
N HIS A 43 -8.18 -0.35 -6.20
CA HIS A 43 -8.90 0.17 -5.05
C HIS A 43 -7.94 0.52 -3.90
N SER A 44 -8.30 1.53 -3.11
CA SER A 44 -7.61 1.89 -1.87
C SER A 44 -8.40 1.39 -0.67
N HIS A 45 -7.72 1.02 0.42
CA HIS A 45 -8.38 0.74 1.70
C HIS A 45 -7.68 1.44 2.86
N MET A 46 -8.46 1.89 3.83
CA MET A 46 -8.01 2.42 5.11
C MET A 46 -8.66 1.60 6.22
N MET A 47 -7.87 1.27 7.24
CA MET A 47 -8.33 0.49 8.38
C MET A 47 -8.64 1.43 9.55
N VAL A 48 -9.80 1.21 10.17
CA VAL A 48 -10.26 1.95 11.34
C VAL A 48 -10.50 0.96 12.44
N THR A 49 -9.80 1.07 13.55
CA THR A 49 -10.00 0.19 14.70
C THR A 49 -10.92 0.90 15.70
N VAL A 50 -12.07 0.30 15.96
CA VAL A 50 -13.01 0.77 16.97
C VAL A 50 -12.87 -0.13 18.19
N SER A 51 -12.56 0.45 19.35
CA SER A 51 -12.31 -0.29 20.59
C SER A 51 -13.36 0.07 21.66
N ASN A 52 -13.77 -0.94 22.42
CA ASN A 52 -14.67 -0.82 23.54
C ASN A 52 -13.91 -1.16 24.83
N THR A 53 -13.75 -0.18 25.71
CA THR A 53 -13.03 -0.33 26.98
C THR A 53 -13.94 -0.73 28.14
N THR A 54 -15.23 -0.94 27.88
CA THR A 54 -16.19 -1.33 28.92
C THR A 54 -16.26 -2.84 29.10
N ASP A 55 -16.73 -3.25 30.28
CA ASP A 55 -17.01 -4.65 30.61
C ASP A 55 -18.28 -5.21 29.95
N ASN A 56 -18.96 -4.43 29.10
CA ASN A 56 -20.16 -4.87 28.42
C ASN A 56 -19.98 -4.78 26.91
N GLU A 57 -20.68 -5.62 26.16
CA GLU A 57 -20.78 -5.44 24.71
C GLU A 57 -21.42 -4.09 24.37
N ALA A 58 -20.89 -3.43 23.33
CA ALA A 58 -21.38 -2.16 22.82
C ALA A 58 -21.97 -2.33 21.41
N THR A 59 -23.08 -1.63 21.14
CA THR A 59 -23.66 -1.53 19.79
C THR A 59 -23.49 -0.11 19.29
N ILE A 60 -22.61 0.08 18.31
CA ILE A 60 -22.21 1.38 17.79
C ILE A 60 -22.92 1.63 16.47
N GLN A 61 -23.62 2.76 16.36
CA GLN A 61 -24.12 3.27 15.09
C GLN A 61 -22.95 3.94 14.37
N TRP A 62 -22.72 3.59 13.11
CA TRP A 62 -21.75 4.30 12.29
C TRP A 62 -22.43 5.02 11.14
N GLU A 63 -21.87 6.16 10.76
CA GLU A 63 -22.26 6.95 9.59
C GLU A 63 -21.00 7.38 8.87
N HIS A 64 -21.02 7.38 7.54
CA HIS A 64 -20.01 7.99 6.73
C HIS A 64 -20.60 9.10 5.87
N SER A 65 -19.80 10.14 5.69
CA SER A 65 -20.14 11.28 4.86
C SER A 65 -18.92 11.68 4.05
N VAL A 66 -19.10 11.82 2.74
CA VAL A 66 -18.04 12.33 1.85
C VAL A 66 -18.31 13.83 1.66
N THR A 67 -17.38 14.67 2.11
CA THR A 67 -17.53 16.13 2.08
C THR A 67 -17.10 16.73 0.75
N THR A 68 -16.10 16.12 0.09
CA THR A 68 -15.65 16.51 -1.25
C THR A 68 -15.69 15.30 -2.19
N PRO A 69 -16.88 14.87 -2.65
CA PRO A 69 -16.98 13.69 -3.49
C PRO A 69 -16.35 13.91 -4.87
N VAL A 70 -15.64 12.91 -5.36
CA VAL A 70 -15.18 12.84 -6.75
C VAL A 70 -16.18 12.01 -7.55
N THR A 71 -16.69 12.56 -8.65
CA THR A 71 -17.63 11.87 -9.54
C THR A 71 -17.00 10.58 -10.09
N GLY A 72 -17.73 9.46 -9.98
CA GLY A 72 -17.26 8.14 -10.42
C GLY A 72 -16.66 7.30 -9.29
N TRP A 73 -16.26 7.91 -8.17
CA TRP A 73 -15.73 7.16 -7.03
C TRP A 73 -16.85 6.43 -6.29
N ILE A 74 -16.59 5.18 -5.91
CA ILE A 74 -17.45 4.38 -5.04
C ILE A 74 -16.76 4.25 -3.68
N TYR A 75 -17.50 4.54 -2.62
CA TYR A 75 -17.04 4.41 -1.23
C TYR A 75 -17.79 3.26 -0.60
N THR A 76 -17.06 2.37 0.08
CA THR A 76 -17.66 1.25 0.80
C THR A 76 -17.08 1.13 2.20
N ILE A 77 -17.91 0.71 3.15
CA ILE A 77 -17.50 0.41 4.52
C ILE A 77 -17.85 -1.04 4.80
N ASN A 78 -16.84 -1.84 5.14
CA ASN A 78 -16.96 -3.29 5.30
C ASN A 78 -17.66 -3.95 4.09
N GLY A 79 -17.34 -3.47 2.88
CA GLY A 79 -17.94 -3.94 1.62
C GLY A 79 -19.38 -3.45 1.35
N SER A 80 -19.95 -2.60 2.20
CA SER A 80 -21.27 -2.01 1.99
C SER A 80 -21.17 -0.60 1.43
N THR A 81 -21.99 -0.26 0.44
CA THR A 81 -22.15 1.10 -0.09
C THR A 81 -23.11 1.97 0.75
N MET A 82 -23.68 1.42 1.83
CA MET A 82 -24.59 2.18 2.68
C MET A 82 -23.85 3.28 3.44
N ALA A 83 -24.52 4.43 3.58
CA ALA A 83 -23.99 5.59 4.31
C ALA A 83 -23.94 5.39 5.84
N SER A 84 -24.61 4.36 6.36
CA SER A 84 -24.67 4.08 7.79
C SER A 84 -24.96 2.61 8.09
N GLY A 85 -24.72 2.22 9.34
CA GLY A 85 -25.00 0.88 9.83
C GLY A 85 -24.70 0.71 11.32
N THR A 86 -24.59 -0.55 11.76
CA THR A 86 -24.25 -0.89 13.14
C THR A 86 -23.03 -1.80 13.20
N LEU A 87 -22.30 -1.70 14.31
CA LEU A 87 -21.18 -2.56 14.68
C LEU A 87 -21.41 -3.05 16.11
N THR A 88 -21.16 -4.32 16.35
CA THR A 88 -21.16 -4.89 17.71
C THR A 88 -19.71 -5.09 18.13
N ILE A 89 -19.32 -4.49 19.25
CA ILE A 89 -17.96 -4.55 19.78
C ILE A 89 -17.99 -5.29 21.10
N PRO A 90 -17.27 -6.42 21.23
CA PRO A 90 -17.19 -7.18 22.47
C PRO A 90 -16.71 -6.30 23.64
N ALA A 91 -17.08 -6.70 24.86
CA ALA A 91 -16.52 -6.12 26.08
C ALA A 91 -14.98 -6.22 26.06
N ASN A 92 -14.30 -5.12 26.39
CA ASN A 92 -12.83 -5.03 26.38
C ASN A 92 -12.19 -5.49 25.04
N GLY A 93 -12.91 -5.31 23.93
CA GLY A 93 -12.52 -5.79 22.61
C GLY A 93 -12.45 -4.69 21.56
N SER A 94 -12.04 -5.05 20.35
CA SER A 94 -12.00 -4.16 19.20
C SER A 94 -12.53 -4.83 17.93
N VAL A 95 -12.95 -4.01 16.98
CA VAL A 95 -13.36 -4.42 15.64
C VAL A 95 -12.68 -3.51 14.63
N ASP A 96 -12.14 -4.12 13.58
CA ASP A 96 -11.60 -3.39 12.44
C ASP A 96 -12.71 -3.11 11.42
N VAL A 97 -12.75 -1.86 10.96
CA VAL A 97 -13.65 -1.35 9.94
C VAL A 97 -12.81 -0.94 8.74
N THR A 98 -13.11 -1.52 7.59
CA THR A 98 -12.42 -1.22 6.33
C THR A 98 -13.21 -0.18 5.55
N LEU A 99 -12.63 1.01 5.37
CA LEU A 99 -13.10 1.99 4.41
C LEU A 99 -12.37 1.76 3.09
N MET A 100 -13.10 1.42 2.03
CA MET A 100 -12.54 1.19 0.70
C MET A 100 -13.06 2.22 -0.29
N VAL A 101 -12.14 2.78 -1.07
CA VAL A 101 -12.41 3.76 -2.13
C VAL A 101 -12.04 3.13 -3.47
N MET A 102 -13.02 3.05 -4.38
CA MET A 102 -12.83 2.58 -5.74
C MET A 102 -12.93 3.80 -6.68
N PRO A 103 -11.80 4.32 -7.18
CA PRO A 103 -11.78 5.53 -8.01
C PRO A 103 -12.32 5.34 -9.43
N ASP A 104 -12.51 4.10 -9.90
CA ASP A 104 -13.01 3.76 -11.25
C ASP A 104 -12.24 4.50 -12.37
N GLY A 105 -10.92 4.62 -12.22
CA GLY A 105 -10.06 5.31 -13.18
C GLY A 105 -10.18 6.83 -13.23
N VAL A 106 -10.89 7.44 -12.27
CA VAL A 106 -10.97 8.90 -12.14
C VAL A 106 -9.96 9.39 -11.10
N ALA A 107 -9.01 10.24 -11.52
CA ALA A 107 -8.13 10.94 -10.59
C ALA A 107 -8.91 11.99 -9.79
N GLY A 108 -8.49 12.23 -8.55
CA GLY A 108 -9.11 13.25 -7.72
C GLY A 108 -8.65 13.19 -6.28
N ALA A 109 -9.16 14.12 -5.49
CA ALA A 109 -9.00 14.10 -4.04
C ALA A 109 -10.39 14.13 -3.39
N ALA A 110 -10.65 13.18 -2.51
CA ALA A 110 -11.85 13.13 -1.70
C ALA A 110 -11.51 13.26 -0.23
N ALA A 111 -12.42 13.86 0.53
CA ALA A 111 -12.35 13.92 1.97
C ALA A 111 -13.71 13.55 2.54
N GLY A 112 -13.71 13.08 3.76
CA GLY A 112 -14.93 12.69 4.44
C GLY A 112 -14.73 12.52 5.93
N MET A 113 -15.79 12.00 6.55
CA MET A 113 -15.86 11.82 7.98
C MET A 113 -16.61 10.53 8.29
N LEU A 114 -16.04 9.75 9.19
CA LEU A 114 -16.69 8.64 9.87
C LEU A 114 -17.16 9.12 11.23
N LYS A 115 -18.41 8.82 11.56
CA LYS A 115 -19.01 9.09 12.87
C LYS A 115 -19.38 7.75 13.49
N PHE A 116 -19.08 7.60 14.78
CA PHE A 116 -19.41 6.44 15.58
C PHE A 116 -20.16 6.93 16.81
N TYR A 117 -21.41 6.52 16.95
CA TYR A 117 -22.29 6.93 18.02
C TYR A 117 -22.68 5.75 18.90
N ASP A 118 -22.32 5.84 20.18
CA ASP A 118 -22.82 4.96 21.23
C ASP A 118 -24.06 5.60 21.86
N ALA A 119 -25.24 5.03 21.58
CA ALA A 119 -26.50 5.54 22.11
C ALA A 119 -26.68 5.29 23.61
N LYS A 120 -26.04 4.25 24.17
CA LYS A 120 -26.16 3.87 25.58
C LYS A 120 -25.37 4.84 26.45
N ASP A 121 -24.16 5.17 26.02
CA ASP A 121 -23.25 6.05 26.75
C ASP A 121 -23.29 7.50 26.25
N GLN A 122 -24.13 7.78 25.23
CA GLN A 122 -24.29 9.08 24.59
C GLN A 122 -22.96 9.67 24.08
N ALA A 123 -22.04 8.80 23.66
CA ALA A 123 -20.72 9.17 23.17
C ALA A 123 -20.70 9.25 21.64
N LEU A 124 -20.10 10.32 21.11
CA LEU A 124 -19.86 10.49 19.68
C LEU A 124 -18.36 10.61 19.43
N SER A 125 -17.83 9.72 18.61
CA SER A 125 -16.46 9.80 18.10
C SER A 125 -16.51 10.09 16.61
N MET A 126 -15.68 11.03 16.16
CA MET A 126 -15.59 11.44 14.76
C MET A 126 -14.17 11.30 14.28
N GLN A 127 -14.01 10.79 13.07
CA GLN A 127 -12.72 10.69 12.42
C GLN A 127 -12.80 11.18 10.99
N THR A 128 -11.92 12.12 10.65
CA THR A 128 -11.80 12.64 9.30
C THR A 128 -10.81 11.82 8.50
N PHE A 129 -11.12 11.58 7.24
CA PHE A 129 -10.21 10.94 6.31
C PHE A 129 -10.05 11.79 5.05
N SER A 130 -8.92 11.65 4.39
CA SER A 130 -8.71 12.18 3.04
C SER A 130 -7.99 11.17 2.15
N TYR A 131 -8.40 11.13 0.89
CA TYR A 131 -7.87 10.28 -0.15
C TYR A 131 -7.44 11.13 -1.34
N THR A 132 -6.26 10.86 -1.87
CA THR A 132 -5.83 11.40 -3.16
C THR A 132 -5.47 10.25 -4.08
N VAL A 133 -6.13 10.20 -5.23
CA VAL A 133 -5.84 9.21 -6.28
C VAL A 133 -5.34 9.96 -7.50
N THR A 134 -4.18 9.54 -8.00
CA THR A 134 -3.69 9.93 -9.31
C THR A 134 -3.86 8.76 -10.26
N THR A 135 -4.51 8.99 -11.41
CA THR A 135 -4.68 7.95 -12.41
C THR A 135 -3.62 8.06 -13.48
N VAL A 136 -3.09 6.90 -13.86
CA VAL A 136 -2.08 6.76 -14.91
C VAL A 136 -2.57 5.77 -15.96
N THR A 137 -2.18 5.98 -17.20
CA THR A 137 -2.46 5.01 -18.29
C THR A 137 -1.63 3.75 -18.12
N GLN A 138 -0.46 3.85 -17.51
CA GLN A 138 0.43 2.75 -17.12
C GLN A 138 1.28 3.20 -15.94
N TYR A 139 1.65 2.27 -15.05
CA TYR A 139 2.49 2.58 -13.89
C TYR A 139 3.94 2.86 -14.29
N PHE A 140 4.47 2.14 -15.27
CA PHE A 140 5.83 2.28 -15.74
C PHE A 140 5.94 1.90 -17.22
N GLU A 141 7.07 2.24 -17.83
CA GLU A 141 7.44 1.85 -19.19
C GLU A 141 8.77 1.07 -19.16
N LEU A 142 8.89 0.04 -19.99
CA LEU A 142 10.16 -0.66 -20.20
C LEU A 142 10.87 -0.07 -21.42
N ILE A 143 12.09 0.41 -21.22
CA ILE A 143 12.93 0.97 -22.28
C ILE A 143 14.15 0.07 -22.46
N ASN A 144 14.23 -0.64 -23.58
CA ASN A 144 15.39 -1.48 -23.89
C ASN A 144 16.60 -0.60 -24.28
N ILE A 145 17.71 -0.73 -23.55
CA ILE A 145 18.95 0.02 -23.84
C ILE A 145 19.83 -0.76 -24.82
N THR A 146 19.93 -2.08 -24.61
CA THR A 146 20.66 -3.00 -25.50
C THR A 146 19.68 -3.78 -26.38
N PRO A 147 20.16 -4.41 -27.47
CA PRO A 147 19.35 -5.38 -28.20
C PRO A 147 18.81 -6.44 -27.23
N THR A 148 17.55 -6.83 -27.40
CA THR A 148 16.93 -7.95 -26.67
C THR A 148 17.41 -9.30 -27.20
N SER A 149 18.17 -9.32 -28.30
CA SER A 149 18.80 -10.51 -28.85
C SER A 149 20.21 -10.21 -29.30
N GLN A 150 21.17 -11.08 -28.97
CA GLN A 150 22.55 -10.99 -29.44
C GLN A 150 23.12 -12.37 -29.78
N SER A 151 24.03 -12.38 -30.76
CA SER A 151 24.83 -13.55 -31.10
C SER A 151 26.32 -13.21 -31.00
N ILE A 152 27.05 -14.01 -30.24
CA ILE A 152 28.47 -13.85 -29.96
C ILE A 152 29.23 -15.16 -30.18
N ARG A 153 30.57 -15.10 -30.13
CA ARG A 153 31.43 -16.29 -30.23
C ARG A 153 31.70 -16.90 -28.85
N PRO A 154 32.07 -18.18 -28.75
CA PRO A 154 32.37 -18.83 -27.47
C PRO A 154 33.47 -18.18 -26.62
N ASN A 155 34.39 -17.41 -27.22
CA ASN A 155 35.46 -16.76 -26.45
C ASN A 155 35.19 -15.28 -26.17
N ASP A 156 34.01 -14.78 -26.56
CA ASP A 156 33.60 -13.41 -26.27
C ASP A 156 33.26 -13.28 -24.77
N PRO A 157 33.38 -12.09 -24.17
CA PRO A 157 33.07 -11.88 -22.77
C PRO A 157 31.58 -12.11 -22.46
N ASP A 158 31.25 -12.14 -21.17
CA ASP A 158 29.88 -12.13 -20.67
C ASP A 158 29.07 -10.99 -21.29
N THR A 159 27.79 -11.24 -21.58
CA THR A 159 26.93 -10.28 -22.28
C THR A 159 25.86 -9.71 -21.35
N ASP A 160 25.82 -8.39 -21.27
CA ASP A 160 24.80 -7.64 -20.55
C ASP A 160 23.61 -7.31 -21.46
N TYR A 161 22.40 -7.55 -20.95
CA TYR A 161 21.14 -7.08 -21.51
C TYR A 161 20.53 -6.07 -20.56
N LYS A 162 20.61 -4.79 -20.91
CA LYS A 162 20.20 -3.66 -20.07
C LYS A 162 18.85 -3.10 -20.52
N MET A 163 18.00 -2.84 -19.55
CA MET A 163 16.73 -2.16 -19.72
C MET A 163 16.56 -1.09 -18.64
N LYS A 164 15.76 -0.07 -18.93
CA LYS A 164 15.29 0.88 -17.93
C LYS A 164 13.83 0.66 -17.62
N ILE A 165 13.48 0.82 -16.37
CA ILE A 165 12.10 0.94 -15.91
C ILE A 165 11.87 2.42 -15.64
N TYR A 166 11.05 3.06 -16.47
CA TYR A 166 10.70 4.48 -16.35
C TYR A 166 9.34 4.64 -15.68
N ASN A 167 9.24 5.51 -14.68
CA ASN A 167 7.98 5.87 -14.02
C ASN A 167 7.46 7.19 -14.61
N PRO A 168 6.45 7.17 -15.50
CA PRO A 168 5.88 8.38 -16.09
C PRO A 168 4.98 9.17 -15.12
N SER A 169 4.69 8.63 -13.93
CA SER A 169 3.81 9.27 -12.97
C SER A 169 4.51 10.38 -12.17
N ASN A 170 3.72 11.15 -11.43
CA ASN A 170 4.20 12.23 -10.55
C ASN A 170 4.41 11.79 -9.09
N ALA A 171 4.36 10.48 -8.83
CA ALA A 171 4.58 9.90 -7.51
C ALA A 171 5.48 8.67 -7.61
N ASP A 172 6.18 8.35 -6.52
CA ASP A 172 7.06 7.19 -6.48
C ASP A 172 6.23 5.89 -6.57
N ILE A 173 6.75 4.91 -7.29
CA ILE A 173 6.15 3.57 -7.39
C ILE A 173 7.12 2.52 -6.87
N ASN A 174 6.61 1.41 -6.34
CA ASN A 174 7.43 0.25 -6.00
C ASN A 174 7.18 -0.87 -7.01
N VAL A 175 8.16 -1.12 -7.87
CA VAL A 175 8.07 -2.16 -8.92
C VAL A 175 8.59 -3.46 -8.35
N ASN A 176 7.76 -4.50 -8.45
CA ASN A 176 8.13 -5.87 -8.15
C ASN A 176 8.56 -6.53 -9.46
N TRP A 177 9.51 -7.46 -9.36
CA TRP A 177 9.94 -8.24 -10.50
C TRP A 177 9.98 -9.72 -10.12
N THR A 178 9.71 -10.56 -11.11
CA THR A 178 10.06 -11.98 -11.09
C THR A 178 10.85 -12.31 -12.35
N SER A 179 11.62 -13.38 -12.33
CA SER A 179 12.37 -13.84 -13.49
C SER A 179 12.19 -15.31 -13.76
N THR A 180 12.28 -15.68 -15.03
CA THR A 180 12.31 -17.07 -15.47
C THR A 180 13.48 -17.29 -16.42
N MET A 181 14.15 -18.43 -16.27
CA MET A 181 15.22 -18.86 -17.16
C MET A 181 14.67 -19.87 -18.16
N GLY A 182 15.13 -19.79 -19.41
CA GLY A 182 14.76 -20.76 -20.44
C GLY A 182 15.12 -22.18 -20.05
N THR A 183 14.20 -23.12 -20.27
CA THR A 183 14.43 -24.55 -19.97
C THR A 183 15.50 -25.17 -20.86
N THR A 184 15.85 -24.51 -21.96
CA THR A 184 16.87 -24.91 -22.92
C THR A 184 18.24 -24.25 -22.68
N ASN A 185 18.37 -23.42 -21.64
CA ASN A 185 19.64 -22.79 -21.32
C ASN A 185 20.68 -23.89 -21.03
N PRO A 186 21.89 -23.83 -21.61
CA PRO A 186 22.94 -24.79 -21.29
C PRO A 186 23.21 -24.82 -19.79
N SER A 187 23.31 -26.02 -19.21
CA SER A 187 23.50 -26.18 -17.75
C SER A 187 24.78 -25.56 -17.19
N SER A 188 25.77 -25.26 -18.05
CA SER A 188 27.01 -24.58 -17.70
C SER A 188 26.88 -23.06 -17.69
N TRP A 189 25.79 -22.51 -18.23
CA TRP A 189 25.57 -21.07 -18.27
C TRP A 189 25.04 -20.57 -16.94
N VAL A 190 25.51 -19.39 -16.56
CA VAL A 190 25.04 -18.65 -15.40
C VAL A 190 24.38 -17.37 -15.87
N VAL A 191 23.18 -17.07 -15.37
CA VAL A 191 22.49 -15.80 -15.65
C VAL A 191 22.33 -15.06 -14.34
N ASP A 192 23.05 -13.95 -14.21
CA ASP A 192 22.88 -13.03 -13.09
C ASP A 192 21.81 -12.00 -13.44
N ILE A 193 21.14 -11.50 -12.40
CA ILE A 193 20.13 -10.45 -12.49
C ILE A 193 20.60 -9.30 -11.62
N CYS A 194 20.59 -8.07 -12.15
CA CYS A 194 20.83 -6.90 -11.33
C CYS A 194 19.65 -5.95 -11.40
N ASP A 195 19.19 -5.56 -10.22
CA ASP A 195 18.28 -4.44 -10.05
C ASP A 195 19.10 -3.15 -9.79
N PRO A 196 18.45 -2.00 -9.50
CA PRO A 196 19.14 -0.74 -9.30
C PRO A 196 20.11 -0.71 -8.10
N PHE A 197 19.95 -1.62 -7.14
CA PHE A 197 20.70 -1.61 -5.89
C PHE A 197 21.74 -2.71 -5.80
N GLN A 198 21.48 -3.86 -6.40
CA GLN A 198 22.36 -5.02 -6.28
C GLN A 198 22.25 -6.00 -7.46
N CYS A 199 23.30 -6.80 -7.61
CA CYS A 199 23.31 -7.98 -8.46
C CYS A 199 23.07 -9.22 -7.61
N PHE A 200 22.09 -10.01 -8.02
CA PHE A 200 21.72 -11.25 -7.36
C PHE A 200 22.45 -12.44 -7.96
N PRO A 201 22.85 -13.41 -7.12
CA PRO A 201 23.41 -14.66 -7.61
C PRO A 201 22.34 -15.51 -8.30
N PRO A 202 22.74 -16.57 -9.01
CA PRO A 202 21.82 -17.49 -9.66
C PRO A 202 20.85 -18.11 -8.66
N GLY A 203 19.56 -18.12 -9.01
CA GLY A 203 18.49 -18.72 -8.19
C GLY A 203 17.65 -17.72 -7.40
N VAL A 204 18.03 -16.43 -7.36
CA VAL A 204 17.08 -15.37 -6.95
C VAL A 204 16.16 -15.08 -8.12
N LEU A 205 14.86 -15.32 -7.92
CA LEU A 205 13.86 -15.24 -8.98
C LEU A 205 12.86 -14.10 -8.79
N ASP A 206 12.94 -13.35 -7.68
CA ASP A 206 12.06 -12.24 -7.39
C ASP A 206 12.73 -11.14 -6.56
N GLY A 207 12.12 -9.96 -6.58
CA GLY A 207 12.54 -8.81 -5.80
C GLY A 207 11.65 -7.59 -6.03
N SER A 208 12.00 -6.47 -5.41
CA SER A 208 11.30 -5.20 -5.61
C SER A 208 12.23 -4.00 -5.41
N PHE A 209 11.97 -2.92 -6.12
CA PHE A 209 12.70 -1.67 -5.99
C PHE A 209 11.79 -0.45 -6.23
N PRO A 210 12.00 0.68 -5.52
CA PRO A 210 11.34 1.93 -5.85
C PRO A 210 11.85 2.50 -7.18
N VAL A 211 10.94 3.14 -7.91
CA VAL A 211 11.22 3.97 -9.10
C VAL A 211 10.65 5.36 -8.82
N PRO A 212 11.52 6.37 -8.60
CA PRO A 212 11.06 7.72 -8.29
C PRO A 212 10.16 8.33 -9.36
N ALA A 213 9.30 9.27 -8.95
CA ALA A 213 8.42 10.02 -9.84
C ALA A 213 9.18 10.67 -11.01
N GLY A 214 8.75 10.41 -12.24
CA GLY A 214 9.35 11.00 -13.44
C GLY A 214 10.79 10.56 -13.73
N ASP A 215 11.29 9.51 -13.07
CA ASP A 215 12.66 9.01 -13.24
C ASP A 215 12.68 7.57 -13.75
N SER A 216 13.89 7.08 -14.08
CA SER A 216 14.15 5.74 -14.55
C SER A 216 15.23 5.05 -13.75
N VAL A 217 15.09 3.74 -13.56
CA VAL A 217 16.12 2.92 -12.91
C VAL A 217 16.58 1.82 -13.85
N ASP A 218 17.83 1.38 -13.68
CA ASP A 218 18.42 0.33 -14.51
C ASP A 218 18.11 -1.07 -13.98
N PHE A 219 17.84 -1.99 -14.90
CA PHE A 219 17.74 -3.42 -14.65
C PHE A 219 18.53 -4.17 -15.72
N LYS A 220 19.17 -5.28 -15.37
CA LYS A 220 19.89 -6.07 -16.36
C LYS A 220 19.93 -7.56 -16.09
N PHE A 221 20.05 -8.32 -17.17
CA PHE A 221 20.55 -9.68 -17.17
C PHE A 221 22.02 -9.69 -17.60
N THR A 222 22.83 -10.56 -16.99
CA THR A 222 24.20 -10.84 -17.44
C THR A 222 24.32 -12.33 -17.73
N PHE A 223 24.52 -12.68 -19.00
CA PHE A 223 24.77 -14.05 -19.45
C PHE A 223 26.26 -14.37 -19.37
N LYS A 224 26.60 -15.35 -18.52
CA LYS A 224 27.94 -15.92 -18.39
C LYS A 224 27.95 -17.30 -19.03
N HIS A 225 28.43 -17.36 -20.26
CA HIS A 225 28.36 -18.57 -21.11
C HIS A 225 29.68 -19.38 -21.10
N GLY A 226 30.76 -18.81 -20.57
CA GLY A 226 32.07 -19.43 -20.53
C GLY A 226 32.63 -19.64 -21.94
N THR A 227 32.87 -20.89 -22.33
CA THR A 227 33.26 -21.27 -23.71
C THR A 227 32.24 -22.21 -24.37
N THR A 228 31.01 -22.26 -23.84
CA THR A 228 30.01 -23.24 -24.26
C THR A 228 29.07 -22.64 -25.29
N SER A 229 29.06 -23.18 -26.50
CA SER A 229 28.06 -22.83 -27.52
C SER A 229 26.65 -23.23 -27.08
N GLY A 230 25.66 -22.44 -27.48
CA GLY A 230 24.26 -22.74 -27.17
C GLY A 230 23.36 -21.52 -27.28
N ASN A 231 22.10 -21.72 -26.92
CA ASN A 231 21.10 -20.66 -26.87
C ASN A 231 20.55 -20.58 -25.45
N GLY A 232 20.47 -19.38 -24.89
CA GLY A 232 19.86 -19.14 -23.60
C GLY A 232 18.86 -18.01 -23.67
N THR A 233 17.79 -18.13 -22.90
CA THR A 233 16.77 -17.10 -22.76
C THR A 233 16.55 -16.78 -21.28
N ALA A 234 16.16 -15.54 -21.02
CA ALA A 234 15.71 -15.09 -19.71
C ALA A 234 14.55 -14.12 -19.89
N THR A 235 13.57 -14.18 -19.00
CA THR A 235 12.44 -13.24 -18.99
C THR A 235 12.37 -12.57 -17.64
N ALA A 236 12.28 -11.24 -17.63
CA ALA A 236 11.88 -10.47 -16.46
C ALA A 236 10.40 -10.10 -16.59
N ASN A 237 9.64 -10.27 -15.52
CA ASN A 237 8.24 -9.84 -15.41
C ASN A 237 8.15 -8.78 -14.32
N PHE A 238 7.73 -7.57 -14.68
CA PHE A 238 7.60 -6.43 -13.77
C PHE A 238 6.13 -6.16 -13.47
N PHE A 239 5.80 -5.79 -12.24
CA PHE A 239 4.42 -5.47 -11.84
C PHE A 239 4.37 -4.63 -10.55
N ILE A 240 3.25 -3.95 -10.32
CA ILE A 240 2.91 -3.31 -9.05
C ILE A 240 2.10 -4.31 -8.22
N ALA A 241 2.51 -4.59 -6.98
CA ALA A 241 1.91 -5.64 -6.15
C ALA A 241 0.39 -5.46 -5.94
N THR A 242 -0.06 -4.22 -5.74
CA THR A 242 -1.47 -3.87 -5.55
C THR A 242 -2.31 -3.99 -6.81
N ASP A 243 -1.69 -4.11 -7.99
CA ASP A 243 -2.37 -4.17 -9.28
C ASP A 243 -1.64 -5.10 -10.26
N SER A 244 -1.23 -6.28 -9.77
CA SER A 244 -0.33 -7.18 -10.50
C SER A 244 -0.91 -7.66 -11.84
N LEU A 245 -2.23 -7.84 -11.93
CA LEU A 245 -2.91 -8.30 -13.15
C LEU A 245 -2.84 -7.26 -14.28
N ASN A 246 -3.01 -5.98 -13.97
CA ASN A 246 -3.06 -4.92 -14.99
C ASN A 246 -1.70 -4.26 -15.23
N SER A 247 -0.74 -4.41 -14.31
CA SER A 247 0.60 -3.81 -14.42
C SER A 247 1.67 -4.76 -14.97
N LEU A 248 1.36 -6.04 -15.16
CA LEU A 248 2.32 -7.04 -15.62
C LEU A 248 2.89 -6.66 -16.99
N THR A 249 4.19 -6.40 -17.03
CA THR A 249 4.95 -6.16 -18.26
C THR A 249 6.16 -7.07 -18.29
N SER A 250 6.34 -7.82 -19.37
CA SER A 250 7.43 -8.79 -19.50
C SER A 250 8.45 -8.36 -20.54
N GLN A 251 9.74 -8.60 -20.26
CA GLN A 251 10.82 -8.43 -21.21
C GLN A 251 11.64 -9.71 -21.30
N MET A 252 11.60 -10.35 -22.46
CA MET A 252 12.43 -11.51 -22.79
C MET A 252 13.73 -11.06 -23.46
N VAL A 253 14.82 -11.77 -23.15
CA VAL A 253 16.11 -11.61 -23.81
C VAL A 253 16.61 -12.95 -24.32
N ASP A 254 17.21 -12.93 -25.51
CA ASP A 254 17.75 -14.10 -26.22
C ASP A 254 19.25 -13.96 -26.43
N HIS A 255 20.01 -14.97 -26.02
CA HIS A 255 21.46 -15.02 -26.14
C HIS A 255 21.90 -16.26 -26.92
N THR A 256 22.67 -16.06 -27.99
CA THR A 256 23.20 -17.13 -28.84
C THR A 256 24.73 -17.09 -28.84
N VAL A 257 25.36 -18.23 -28.55
CA VAL A 257 26.83 -18.41 -28.63
C VAL A 257 27.13 -19.45 -29.71
N GLN A 258 27.80 -19.02 -30.78
CA GLN A 258 28.10 -19.86 -31.96
C GLN A 258 29.48 -19.60 -32.56
#